data_AF-A0A811NP38-F1
#
_entry.id   AF-A0A811NP38-F1
#
_cell.length_a   1.000
_cell.length_b   1.000
_cell.length_c   1.000
_cell.angle_alpha   90.00
_cell.angle_beta   90.00
_cell.angle_gamma   90.00
#
_symmetry.space_group_name_H-M   'P 1'
#
loop_
_entity.id
_entity.type
_entity.pdbx_description
1 polymer ?
#
loop_
_entity_poly.entity_id
_entity_poly.type
_entity_poly.pdbx_seq_one_letter_code
_entity_poly.pdbx_strand_id
1 'polypeptide(L)'
;MAWSPDLLPDHEEWSTSLYEMVKNDAKRALSGCSCTAVGPEAEYEQVIQLLSVNSRHEVVKKGVVLGRQLVELMEGQEIAWMVLAEFWSEMILYIAPSDNVRGHLEAIVRGGELITLLWALLSHVGILSRPGDAAGTATTDAAASARHR
;
A
#
# COMPACT_ATOMS: atom_id res chain seq x y z
N MET A 1 -3.75 3.17 11.53
CA MET A 1 -2.53 3.96 11.35
C MET A 1 -1.39 3.07 11.78
N ALA A 2 -0.44 2.75 10.89
CA ALA A 2 0.73 1.96 11.27
C ALA A 2 1.57 2.79 12.25
N TRP A 3 1.96 2.23 13.40
CA TRP A 3 2.67 2.95 14.44
C TRP A 3 4.16 3.16 14.10
N SER A 4 4.65 2.49 13.06
CA SER A 4 6.04 2.57 12.56
C SER A 4 6.11 2.51 11.02
N PRO A 5 6.01 3.65 10.30
CA PRO A 5 6.13 3.70 8.85
C PRO A 5 7.51 3.25 8.34
N ASP A 6 8.55 3.35 9.16
CA ASP A 6 9.95 2.97 8.89
C ASP A 6 10.15 1.45 8.62
N LEU A 7 9.12 0.64 8.88
CA LEU A 7 9.11 -0.79 8.58
C LEU A 7 8.77 -1.07 7.11
N LEU A 8 8.28 -0.08 6.38
CA LEU A 8 7.99 -0.24 4.96
C LEU A 8 9.28 -0.14 4.14
N PRO A 9 9.44 -0.99 3.12
CA PRO A 9 10.67 -1.12 2.35
C PRO A 9 10.94 0.02 1.34
N ASP A 10 10.15 1.09 1.36
CA ASP A 10 10.25 2.21 0.41
C ASP A 10 10.83 3.46 1.09
N HIS A 11 11.44 4.36 0.31
CA HIS A 11 11.95 5.64 0.80
C HIS A 11 10.87 6.42 1.57
N GLU A 12 11.03 6.52 2.89
CA GLU A 12 10.08 7.12 3.84
C GLU A 12 9.64 8.53 3.40
N GLU A 13 10.58 9.34 2.92
CA GLU A 13 10.30 10.70 2.44
C GLU A 13 9.42 10.69 1.19
N TRP A 14 9.67 9.79 0.24
CA TRP A 14 8.89 9.70 -1.00
C TRP A 14 7.48 9.18 -0.72
N SER A 15 7.35 8.11 0.07
CA SER A 15 6.05 7.51 0.40
C SER A 15 5.19 8.47 1.22
N THR A 16 5.78 9.18 2.18
CA THR A 16 5.10 10.22 2.96
C THR A 16 4.64 11.38 2.08
N SER A 17 5.52 11.88 1.20
CA SER A 17 5.19 12.97 0.27
C SER A 17 4.06 12.57 -0.68
N LEU A 18 4.12 11.37 -1.26
CA LEU A 18 3.08 10.85 -2.15
C LEU A 18 1.74 10.68 -1.40
N TYR A 19 1.77 10.12 -0.19
CA TYR A 19 0.58 9.98 0.64
C TYR A 19 -0.07 11.34 0.93
N GLU A 20 0.70 12.32 1.37
CA GLU A 20 0.20 13.67 1.65
C GLU A 20 -0.38 14.32 0.38
N MET A 21 0.29 14.18 -0.76
CA MET A 21 -0.18 14.70 -2.04
C MET A 21 -1.53 14.09 -2.45
N VAL A 22 -1.64 12.75 -2.41
CA VAL A 22 -2.87 12.01 -2.75
C VAL A 22 -4.00 12.34 -1.77
N LYS A 23 -3.71 12.39 -0.47
CA LYS A 23 -4.68 12.72 0.58
C LYS A 23 -5.24 14.13 0.40
N ASN A 24 -4.38 15.11 0.14
CA ASN A 24 -4.81 16.50 -0.04
C ASN A 24 -5.61 16.67 -1.34
N ASP A 25 -5.26 15.95 -2.41
CA ASP A 25 -6.07 15.92 -3.63
C ASP A 25 -7.45 15.31 -3.42
N ALA A 26 -7.53 14.19 -2.71
CA ALA A 26 -8.81 13.55 -2.38
C ALA A 26 -9.69 14.48 -1.52
N LYS A 27 -9.13 15.12 -0.49
CA LYS A 27 -9.84 16.12 0.32
C LYS A 27 -10.36 17.27 -0.52
N ARG A 28 -9.52 17.80 -1.41
CA ARG A 28 -9.90 18.86 -2.35
C ARG A 28 -11.05 18.39 -3.26
N ALA A 29 -10.95 17.18 -3.82
CA ALA A 29 -11.99 16.61 -4.69
C ALA A 29 -13.35 16.49 -3.98
N LEU A 30 -13.34 16.11 -2.70
CA LEU A 30 -14.55 15.98 -1.87
C LEU A 30 -15.09 17.33 -1.37
N SER A 31 -14.24 18.34 -1.22
CA SER A 31 -14.64 19.67 -0.72
C SER A 31 -15.55 20.47 -1.65
N GLY A 32 -15.72 20.06 -2.91
CA GLY A 32 -16.58 20.73 -3.89
C GLY A 32 -18.09 20.54 -3.70
N CYS A 33 -18.53 19.91 -2.61
CA CYS A 33 -19.91 19.50 -2.39
C CYS A 33 -20.70 20.45 -1.48
N SER A 34 -21.92 20.81 -1.88
CA SER A 34 -23.00 21.19 -0.97
C SER A 34 -23.88 19.95 -0.77
N CYS A 35 -23.92 19.40 0.45
CA CYS A 35 -24.56 18.12 0.72
C CYS A 35 -26.08 18.19 0.48
N THR A 36 -26.54 17.61 -0.63
CA THR A 36 -27.97 17.42 -0.93
C THR A 36 -28.38 15.94 -0.96
N ALA A 37 -27.42 15.02 -0.85
CA ALA A 37 -27.68 13.58 -0.79
C ALA A 37 -28.33 13.21 0.54
N VAL A 38 -29.38 12.38 0.47
CA VAL A 38 -30.07 11.84 1.65
C VAL A 38 -30.04 10.31 1.54
N GLY A 39 -29.29 9.68 2.43
CA GLY A 39 -29.19 8.22 2.54
C GLY A 39 -27.86 7.64 2.04
N PRO A 40 -27.48 6.45 2.53
CA PRO A 40 -26.14 5.88 2.35
C PRO A 40 -25.79 5.55 0.90
N GLU A 41 -26.76 5.16 0.08
CA GLU A 41 -26.55 4.87 -1.34
C GLU A 41 -26.31 6.14 -2.16
N ALA A 42 -27.07 7.20 -1.89
CA ALA A 42 -26.88 8.50 -2.53
C ALA A 42 -25.55 9.16 -2.12
N GLU A 43 -25.14 8.99 -0.85
CA GLU A 43 -23.83 9.41 -0.36
C GLU A 43 -22.69 8.65 -1.06
N TYR A 44 -22.82 7.33 -1.22
CA TYR A 44 -21.84 6.51 -1.95
C TYR A 44 -21.68 6.99 -3.40
N GLU A 45 -22.78 7.12 -4.15
CA GLU A 45 -22.72 7.58 -5.54
C GLU A 45 -22.14 8.99 -5.66
N GLN A 46 -22.47 9.87 -4.72
CA GLN A 46 -21.93 11.21 -4.67
C GLN A 46 -20.40 11.21 -4.45
N VAL A 47 -19.90 10.41 -3.51
CA VAL A 47 -18.46 10.28 -3.25
C VAL A 47 -17.74 9.74 -4.49
N ILE A 48 -18.29 8.71 -5.12
CA ILE A 48 -17.74 8.10 -6.33
C ILE A 48 -17.66 9.13 -7.47
N GLN A 49 -18.72 9.92 -7.70
CA GLN A 49 -18.73 10.96 -8.73
C GLN A 49 -17.71 12.07 -8.43
N LEU A 50 -17.67 12.59 -7.20
CA LEU A 50 -16.75 13.64 -6.80
C LEU A 50 -15.30 13.21 -6.97
N LEU A 51 -14.94 12.02 -6.48
CA LEU A 51 -13.59 11.50 -6.60
C LEU A 51 -13.23 11.15 -8.06
N SER A 52 -14.16 10.65 -8.86
CA SER A 52 -13.91 10.34 -10.28
C SER A 52 -13.62 11.61 -11.11
N VAL A 53 -14.42 12.66 -10.92
CA VAL A 53 -14.37 13.88 -11.75
C VAL A 53 -13.32 14.85 -11.24
N ASN A 54 -13.26 15.06 -9.92
CA ASN A 54 -12.47 16.16 -9.36
C ASN A 54 -11.05 15.75 -8.95
N SER A 55 -10.77 14.46 -8.78
CA SER A 55 -9.43 13.99 -8.45
C SER A 55 -8.44 14.20 -9.60
N ARG A 56 -7.23 14.65 -9.27
CA ARG A 56 -6.11 14.77 -10.23
C ARG A 56 -5.17 13.57 -10.13
N HIS A 57 -5.22 12.81 -9.03
CA HIS A 57 -4.35 11.67 -8.83
C HIS A 57 -4.94 10.37 -9.36
N GLU A 58 -4.18 9.70 -10.22
CA GLU A 58 -4.54 8.42 -10.83
C GLU A 58 -4.82 7.32 -9.79
N VAL A 59 -4.08 7.33 -8.67
CA VAL A 59 -4.29 6.38 -7.56
C VAL A 59 -5.72 6.48 -6.99
N VAL A 60 -6.25 7.69 -6.83
CA VAL A 60 -7.62 7.89 -6.34
C VAL A 60 -8.62 7.42 -7.38
N LYS A 61 -8.41 7.75 -8.66
CA LYS A 61 -9.30 7.32 -9.75
C LYS A 61 -9.37 5.79 -9.86
N LYS A 62 -8.23 5.13 -9.79
CA LYS A 62 -8.14 3.66 -9.73
C LYS A 62 -8.81 3.11 -8.48
N GLY A 63 -8.64 3.75 -7.34
CA GLY A 63 -9.33 3.39 -6.10
C GLY A 63 -10.86 3.49 -6.22
N VAL A 64 -11.38 4.50 -6.91
CA VAL A 64 -12.82 4.64 -7.20
C VAL A 64 -13.31 3.50 -8.09
N VAL A 65 -12.59 3.18 -9.16
CA VAL A 65 -12.91 2.05 -10.04
C VAL A 65 -12.94 0.75 -9.23
N LEU A 66 -11.90 0.49 -8.42
CA LEU A 66 -11.82 -0.72 -7.61
C LEU A 66 -12.96 -0.80 -6.57
N GLY A 67 -13.26 0.30 -5.88
CA GLY A 67 -14.36 0.38 -4.92
C GLY A 67 -15.70 0.07 -5.58
N ARG A 68 -15.93 0.59 -6.80
CA ARG A 68 -17.10 0.26 -7.60
C ARG A 68 -17.20 -1.22 -7.91
N GLN A 69 -16.10 -1.81 -8.38
CA GLN A 69 -16.07 -3.23 -8.73
C GLN A 69 -16.35 -4.12 -7.50
N LEU A 70 -15.84 -3.75 -6.33
CA LEU A 70 -16.09 -4.47 -5.08
C LEU A 70 -17.56 -4.46 -4.66
N VAL A 71 -18.26 -3.34 -4.87
CA VAL A 71 -19.67 -3.18 -4.48
C VAL A 71 -20.63 -3.72 -5.53
N GLU A 72 -20.38 -3.45 -6.81
CA GLU A 72 -21.35 -3.67 -7.89
C GLU A 72 -21.12 -4.97 -8.68
N LEU A 73 -19.88 -5.46 -8.76
CA LEU A 73 -19.55 -6.59 -9.66
C LEU A 73 -19.34 -7.92 -8.94
N MET A 74 -19.19 -7.93 -7.62
CA MET A 74 -19.01 -9.18 -6.89
C MET A 74 -20.39 -9.79 -6.60
N GLU A 75 -20.53 -11.12 -6.74
CA GLU A 75 -21.79 -11.85 -6.55
C GLU A 75 -22.20 -11.95 -5.05
N GLY A 76 -22.08 -10.84 -4.31
CA GLY A 76 -22.41 -10.73 -2.90
C GLY A 76 -21.26 -10.20 -2.05
N GLN A 77 -21.66 -9.67 -0.89
CA GLN A 77 -20.75 -9.11 0.11
C GLN A 77 -19.69 -10.13 0.58
N GLU A 78 -20.04 -11.41 0.67
CA GLU A 78 -19.12 -12.47 1.10
C GLU A 78 -17.91 -12.62 0.17
N ILE A 79 -18.15 -12.57 -1.15
CA ILE A 79 -17.08 -12.69 -2.16
C ILE A 79 -16.18 -11.45 -2.12
N ALA A 80 -16.76 -10.26 -1.95
CA ALA A 80 -15.99 -9.02 -1.80
C ALA A 80 -15.05 -9.07 -0.59
N TRP A 81 -15.53 -9.58 0.55
CA TRP A 81 -14.68 -9.77 1.72
C TRP A 81 -13.62 -10.84 1.53
N MET A 82 -13.93 -11.92 0.82
CA MET A 82 -12.95 -12.97 0.50
C MET A 82 -11.80 -12.42 -0.37
N VAL A 83 -12.12 -11.70 -1.45
CA VAL A 83 -11.10 -11.08 -2.32
C VAL A 83 -10.29 -10.03 -1.56
N LEU A 84 -10.93 -9.25 -0.70
CA LEU A 84 -10.23 -8.26 0.11
C LEU A 84 -9.30 -8.95 1.12
N ALA A 85 -9.72 -10.07 1.72
CA ALA A 85 -8.90 -10.85 2.64
C ALA A 85 -7.68 -11.47 1.94
N GLU A 86 -7.87 -12.07 0.76
CA GLU A 86 -6.76 -12.59 -0.06
C GLU A 86 -5.77 -11.47 -0.39
N PHE A 87 -6.27 -10.36 -0.95
CA PHE A 87 -5.43 -9.20 -1.30
C PHE A 87 -4.62 -8.67 -0.12
N TRP A 88 -5.26 -8.43 1.04
CA TRP A 88 -4.54 -7.92 2.21
C TRP A 88 -3.56 -8.93 2.76
N SER A 89 -3.88 -10.23 2.74
CA SER A 89 -2.95 -11.26 3.19
C SER A 89 -1.70 -11.31 2.31
N GLU A 90 -1.86 -11.24 0.99
CA GLU A 90 -0.76 -11.18 0.03
C GLU A 90 0.05 -9.90 0.18
N MET A 91 -0.61 -8.74 0.31
CA MET A 91 0.06 -7.45 0.49
C MET A 91 0.88 -7.41 1.77
N ILE A 92 0.31 -7.84 2.90
CA ILE A 92 1.00 -7.88 4.19
C ILE A 92 2.18 -8.86 4.13
N LEU A 93 2.02 -10.01 3.48
CA LEU A 93 3.10 -10.97 3.29
C LEU A 93 4.19 -10.43 2.36
N TYR A 94 3.83 -9.65 1.34
CA TYR A 94 4.77 -9.03 0.40
C TYR A 94 5.60 -7.92 1.05
N ILE A 95 5.00 -7.10 1.93
CA ILE A 95 5.73 -6.00 2.61
C ILE A 95 6.54 -6.48 3.82
N ALA A 96 6.28 -7.69 4.32
CA ALA A 96 6.92 -8.18 5.54
C ALA A 96 8.42 -8.51 5.40
N PRO A 97 8.94 -9.11 4.30
CA PRO A 97 10.38 -9.20 4.08
C PRO A 97 11.01 -7.82 4.01
N SER A 98 12.01 -7.57 4.84
CA SER A 98 12.69 -6.29 4.95
C SER A 98 14.12 -6.49 5.43
N ASP A 99 15.05 -5.71 4.87
CA ASP A 99 16.44 -5.64 5.28
C ASP A 99 16.65 -4.68 6.48
N ASN A 100 15.61 -3.95 6.90
CA ASN A 100 15.62 -3.08 8.07
C ASN A 100 15.48 -3.86 9.38
N VAL A 101 16.43 -4.77 9.63
CA VAL A 101 16.50 -5.61 10.84
C VAL A 101 16.42 -4.78 12.12
N ARG A 102 17.05 -3.60 12.13
CA ARG A 102 17.07 -2.69 13.29
C ARG A 102 15.68 -2.14 13.60
N GLY A 103 14.95 -1.66 12.58
CA GLY A 103 13.57 -1.18 12.75
C GLY A 103 12.64 -2.27 13.28
N HIS A 104 12.74 -3.49 12.75
CA HIS A 104 11.96 -4.62 13.27
C HIS A 104 12.33 -4.98 14.72
N LEU A 105 13.60 -4.96 15.10
CA LEU A 105 14.04 -5.22 16.48
C LEU A 105 13.50 -4.17 17.46
N GLU A 106 13.51 -2.89 17.08
CA GLU A 106 12.93 -1.80 17.88
C GLU A 106 11.41 -1.95 18.04
N ALA A 107 10.70 -2.40 17.00
CA ALA A 107 9.27 -2.69 17.06
C ALA A 107 8.93 -3.85 18.02
N ILE A 108 9.77 -4.90 18.09
CA ILE A 108 9.61 -6.01 19.07
C ILE A 108 9.64 -5.48 20.51
N VAL A 109 10.59 -4.59 20.81
CA VAL A 109 10.75 -4.00 22.16
C VAL A 109 9.51 -3.19 22.57
N ARG A 110 8.75 -2.66 21.60
CA ARG A 110 7.53 -1.87 21.82
C ARG A 110 6.25 -2.71 21.85
N GLY A 111 6.35 -4.04 21.78
CA GLY A 111 5.21 -4.97 21.86
C GLY A 111 4.97 -5.82 20.62
N GLY A 112 5.71 -5.55 19.52
CA GLY A 112 5.61 -6.29 18.25
C GLY A 112 4.31 -6.03 17.49
N GLU A 113 4.42 -5.51 16.26
CA GLU A 113 3.26 -5.44 15.35
C GLU A 113 3.14 -6.75 14.54
N LEU A 114 1.97 -7.02 13.96
CA LEU A 114 1.74 -8.20 13.10
C LEU A 114 2.84 -8.37 12.03
N ILE A 115 3.23 -7.26 11.39
CA ILE A 115 4.28 -7.25 10.36
C ILE A 115 5.63 -7.68 10.95
N THR A 116 5.94 -7.29 12.18
CA THR A 116 7.17 -7.69 12.88
C THR A 116 7.23 -9.20 13.13
N LEU A 117 6.10 -9.82 13.49
CA LEU A 117 6.00 -11.27 13.68
C LEU A 117 6.18 -12.01 12.35
N LEU A 118 5.53 -11.53 11.28
CA LEU A 118 5.66 -12.11 9.94
C LEU A 118 7.08 -11.99 9.40
N TRP A 119 7.71 -10.83 9.57
CA TRP A 119 9.11 -10.61 9.23
C TRP A 119 10.04 -11.61 9.95
N ALA A 120 9.83 -11.84 11.25
CA ALA A 120 10.65 -12.78 12.03
C ALA A 120 10.51 -14.23 11.54
N LEU A 121 9.28 -14.66 11.23
CA LEU A 121 9.00 -15.99 10.66
C LEU A 121 9.63 -16.16 9.29
N LEU A 122 9.49 -15.16 8.41
CA LEU A 122 10.07 -15.15 7.07
C LEU A 122 11.60 -15.17 7.12
N SER A 123 12.19 -14.38 8.02
CA SER A 123 13.63 -14.34 8.25
C SER A 123 14.17 -15.69 8.75
N HIS A 124 13.43 -16.36 9.63
CA HIS A 124 13.80 -17.68 10.14
C HIS A 124 13.86 -18.75 9.04
N VAL A 125 13.01 -18.66 8.00
CA VAL A 125 13.03 -19.58 6.85
C VAL A 125 13.91 -19.08 5.69
N GLY A 126 14.64 -17.98 5.88
CA GLY A 126 15.59 -17.43 4.90
C GLY A 126 14.98 -16.51 3.83
N ILE A 127 13.74 -16.05 4.01
CA ILE A 127 13.08 -15.12 3.10
C ILE A 127 13.32 -13.69 3.61
N LEU A 128 14.40 -13.07 3.13
CA LEU A 128 14.88 -11.76 3.59
C LEU A 128 14.62 -10.62 2.60
N SER A 129 14.13 -10.93 1.39
CA SER A 129 13.97 -9.95 0.32
C SER A 129 12.72 -10.23 -0.49
N ARG A 130 12.18 -9.20 -1.14
CA ARG A 130 10.99 -9.33 -1.98
C ARG A 130 11.37 -9.89 -3.34
N PRO A 131 10.42 -10.55 -4.04
CA PRO A 131 10.59 -10.91 -5.43
C PRO A 131 10.95 -9.66 -6.27
N GLY A 132 12.17 -9.61 -6.81
CA GLY A 132 12.68 -8.47 -7.60
C GLY A 132 13.92 -7.79 -7.02
N ASP A 133 14.16 -7.88 -5.71
CA ASP A 133 15.28 -7.20 -5.04
C ASP A 133 16.65 -7.85 -5.38
N ALA A 134 16.67 -9.18 -5.63
CA ALA A 134 17.89 -9.93 -5.93
C ALA A 134 18.47 -9.67 -7.34
N ALA A 135 17.71 -9.06 -8.26
CA ALA A 135 18.16 -8.81 -9.63
C ALA A 135 19.00 -7.53 -9.78
N GLY A 136 19.07 -6.68 -8.74
CA GLY A 136 19.78 -5.38 -8.78
C GLY A 136 21.29 -5.46 -8.50
N THR A 137 21.78 -6.54 -7.89
CA THR A 137 23.18 -6.63 -7.43
C THR A 137 24.11 -7.36 -8.41
N ALA A 138 23.59 -8.06 -9.41
CA ALA A 138 24.41 -8.82 -10.36
C ALA A 138 25.02 -7.98 -11.50
N THR A 139 24.48 -6.78 -11.78
CA THR A 139 24.84 -6.03 -13.00
C THR A 139 25.91 -4.96 -12.81
N THR A 140 26.23 -4.58 -11.56
CA THR A 140 27.20 -3.49 -11.29
C THR A 140 28.65 -3.98 -11.18
N ASP A 141 28.90 -5.23 -10.81
CA ASP A 141 30.28 -5.76 -10.68
C ASP A 141 30.92 -6.11 -12.04
N ALA A 142 30.11 -6.42 -13.06
CA ALA A 142 30.64 -6.68 -14.41
C ALA A 142 31.17 -5.41 -15.11
N ALA A 143 30.63 -4.23 -14.79
CA ALA A 143 31.04 -2.97 -15.40
C ALA A 143 32.34 -2.40 -14.79
N ALA A 144 32.67 -2.75 -13.54
CA ALA A 144 33.90 -2.31 -12.88
C ALA A 144 35.13 -3.11 -13.36
N SER A 145 34.96 -4.38 -13.70
CA SER A 145 36.08 -5.23 -14.17
C SER A 145 36.51 -4.93 -15.63
N ALA A 146 35.71 -4.21 -16.42
CA ALA A 146 36.02 -3.90 -17.82
C ALA A 146 36.81 -2.59 -18.04
N ARG A 147 37.07 -1.79 -16.99
CA ARG A 147 37.82 -0.51 -17.10
C ARG A 147 39.32 -0.60 -16.79
N HIS A 148 39.86 -1.80 -16.53
CA HIS A 148 41.27 -2.01 -16.21
C HIS A 148 41.98 -3.08 -17.05
N ARG A 149 41.55 -3.29 -18.30
CA ARG A 149 42.36 -4.02 -19.29
C ARG A 149 42.55 -3.20 -20.56
#